data_AF-A0A948ZGB3-F1
#
_entry.id   AF-A0A948ZGB3-F1
#
_cell.length_a   1.000
_cell.length_b   1.000
_cell.length_c   1.000
_cell.angle_alpha   90.00
_cell.angle_beta   90.00
_cell.angle_gamma   90.00
#
_symmetry.space_group_name_H-M   'P 1'
#
loop_
_entity.id
_entity.type
_entity.pdbx_description
1 polymer ?
#
loop_
_entity_poly.entity_id
_entity_poly.type
_entity_poly.pdbx_seq_one_letter_code
_entity_poly.pdbx_strand_id
1 'polypeptide(L)'
;MRKIYLFIFILFAKSLFASGINLSNSTVSFKVSSGVNLKLNYPISNVKGTIIKESGSVISGGSISIENGCFNEVNSESKINGLLDFSGTQKIYLTGNSILEGKRGDIFSYIVISGQDNIIQGNLNTLNDIDIQDGDSSVVINTHVRLDKNINLNGGEIKLGDDLHFLDDKRIIGPGLINLNSHRLSFGAKDLYWTENILFKDAADLEINSSLILDASWIFSGDSIICGNSNIIYLDSVDSILVRPNSTLLIRDAILYGVSENKLRCMADNSIISFQNTKIVLDNDFSFTVGSLIFGDNVEFIGKDKVFHYQSSMTSTIKDNAMVTLSNGVTFSYAPISGRDNLLYFEADDSTIYLNGANLYTAYTGLNLLGGRIIADKNSEILIESRDWVHATVTGTYLDEGITYSYYDYTYGHSGYLNIGNNSEESDFELEILSGAQLNFVTGDLYYKNVGAQSFKAFNEFSTLSFFAGTGLILYQDLTISPGKIVFNRSSRFEAQEGKKLFGSRFYV
;
A
#
# COMPACT_ATOMS: atom_id res chain seq x y z
N MET A 1 -0.38 -52.34 -64.83
CA MET A 1 -0.17 -50.98 -65.37
C MET A 1 -1.11 -50.01 -64.65
N ARG A 2 -0.63 -49.29 -63.63
CA ARG A 2 -1.33 -48.16 -63.01
C ARG A 2 -0.55 -46.90 -63.38
N LYS A 3 -1.16 -46.00 -64.15
CA LYS A 3 -0.55 -44.73 -64.56
C LYS A 3 -0.55 -43.78 -63.36
N ILE A 4 0.62 -43.45 -62.86
CA ILE A 4 0.85 -42.33 -61.95
C ILE A 4 0.93 -41.07 -62.83
N TYR A 5 -0.01 -40.15 -62.65
CA TYR A 5 0.08 -38.80 -63.22
C TYR A 5 0.85 -37.93 -62.23
N LEU A 6 2.15 -37.78 -62.47
CA LEU A 6 2.99 -36.81 -61.78
C LEU A 6 2.88 -35.48 -62.55
N PHE A 7 2.01 -34.58 -62.07
CA PHE A 7 1.92 -33.23 -62.61
C PHE A 7 3.01 -32.38 -61.94
N ILE A 8 4.18 -32.32 -62.57
CA ILE A 8 5.26 -31.41 -62.18
C ILE A 8 4.98 -30.05 -62.83
N PHE A 9 4.58 -29.07 -62.03
CA PHE A 9 4.52 -27.67 -62.44
C PHE A 9 5.88 -27.01 -62.12
N ILE A 10 6.85 -27.10 -63.04
CA ILE A 10 8.09 -26.31 -62.94
C ILE A 10 7.84 -24.97 -63.64
N LEU A 11 7.59 -23.93 -62.84
CA LEU A 11 7.55 -22.55 -63.28
C LEU A 11 9.00 -22.00 -63.29
N PHE A 12 9.65 -21.98 -64.46
CA PHE A 12 10.85 -21.17 -64.67
C PHE A 12 10.43 -19.70 -64.86
N ALA A 13 10.10 -19.02 -63.76
CA ALA A 13 9.81 -17.59 -63.72
C ALA A 13 11.00 -16.85 -63.11
N LYS A 14 12.07 -16.63 -63.87
CA LYS A 14 13.19 -15.77 -63.42
C LYS A 14 12.91 -14.27 -63.56
N SER A 15 11.74 -13.85 -64.07
CA SER A 15 11.44 -12.43 -64.31
C SER A 15 9.99 -11.99 -64.08
N LEU A 16 9.14 -12.80 -63.42
CA LEU A 16 7.72 -12.46 -63.17
C LEU A 16 7.40 -11.90 -61.78
N PHE A 17 8.39 -11.71 -60.90
CA PHE A 17 8.18 -11.16 -59.55
C PHE A 17 9.05 -9.93 -59.31
N ALA A 18 8.89 -8.88 -60.12
CA ALA A 18 9.39 -7.55 -59.75
C ALA A 18 8.44 -6.83 -58.77
N SER A 19 7.16 -7.23 -58.75
CA SER A 19 6.22 -6.90 -57.68
C SER A 19 6.09 -8.12 -56.77
N GLY A 20 6.42 -8.01 -55.49
CA GLY A 20 6.21 -9.08 -54.50
C GLY A 20 4.73 -9.50 -54.38
N ILE A 21 4.43 -10.37 -53.40
CA ILE A 21 3.04 -10.75 -53.08
C ILE A 21 2.32 -9.50 -52.56
N ASN A 22 1.26 -9.05 -53.26
CA ASN A 22 0.46 -7.88 -52.86
C ASN A 22 -0.87 -8.33 -52.24
N LEU A 23 -0.97 -8.24 -50.91
CA LEU A 23 -2.19 -8.47 -50.15
C LEU A 23 -2.80 -7.11 -49.79
N SER A 24 -3.47 -6.49 -50.76
CA SER A 24 -3.78 -5.05 -50.73
C SER A 24 -4.91 -4.65 -49.76
N ASN A 25 -5.73 -5.59 -49.32
CA ASN A 25 -6.83 -5.35 -48.38
C ASN A 25 -7.26 -6.65 -47.68
N SER A 26 -8.10 -6.52 -46.64
CA SER A 26 -8.54 -7.61 -45.76
C SER A 26 -9.27 -8.76 -46.45
N THR A 27 -9.85 -8.55 -47.64
CA THR A 27 -10.56 -9.62 -48.39
C THR A 27 -9.61 -10.55 -49.15
N VAL A 28 -8.36 -10.12 -49.38
CA VAL A 28 -7.35 -10.94 -50.06
C VAL A 28 -6.68 -11.83 -49.03
N SER A 29 -6.64 -13.13 -49.29
CA SER A 29 -5.97 -14.10 -48.42
C SER A 29 -4.82 -14.82 -49.13
N PHE A 30 -3.76 -15.07 -48.38
CA PHE A 30 -2.65 -15.93 -48.76
C PHE A 30 -2.56 -17.09 -47.78
N LYS A 31 -2.68 -18.31 -48.28
CA LYS A 31 -2.78 -19.52 -47.47
C LYS A 31 -1.59 -20.45 -47.71
N VAL A 32 -0.90 -20.83 -46.64
CA VAL A 32 0.10 -21.89 -46.61
C VAL A 32 -0.57 -23.14 -46.06
N SER A 33 -0.75 -24.14 -46.92
CA SER A 33 -1.52 -25.35 -46.60
C SER A 33 -0.71 -26.36 -45.79
N SER A 34 -1.39 -27.25 -45.08
CA SER A 34 -0.75 -28.30 -44.28
C SER A 34 0.30 -29.09 -45.08
N GLY A 35 1.47 -29.35 -44.47
CA GLY A 35 2.59 -30.05 -45.09
C GLY A 35 3.45 -29.21 -46.05
N VAL A 36 3.11 -27.92 -46.27
CA VAL A 36 3.89 -27.02 -47.11
C VAL A 36 4.96 -26.29 -46.29
N ASN A 37 6.17 -26.23 -46.84
CA ASN A 37 7.28 -25.40 -46.35
C ASN A 37 7.46 -24.17 -47.26
N LEU A 38 7.04 -23.00 -46.79
CA LEU A 38 7.29 -21.73 -47.45
C LEU A 38 8.56 -21.09 -46.89
N LYS A 39 9.52 -20.77 -47.76
CA LYS A 39 10.73 -20.02 -47.41
C LYS A 39 10.72 -18.64 -48.06
N LEU A 40 10.72 -17.60 -47.25
CA LEU A 40 10.83 -16.21 -47.70
C LEU A 40 12.30 -15.85 -47.81
N ASN A 41 12.81 -15.65 -49.03
CA ASN A 41 14.20 -15.22 -49.23
C ASN A 41 14.40 -13.72 -48.96
N TYR A 42 13.31 -12.95 -48.98
CA TYR A 42 13.29 -11.51 -48.73
C TYR A 42 12.07 -11.16 -47.86
N PRO A 43 12.13 -10.11 -47.04
CA PRO A 43 10.98 -9.62 -46.31
C PRO A 43 9.83 -9.20 -47.24
N ILE A 44 8.60 -9.37 -46.78
CA ILE A 44 7.38 -8.86 -47.43
C ILE A 44 6.88 -7.67 -46.61
N SER A 45 6.60 -6.55 -47.25
CA SER A 45 6.09 -5.34 -46.59
C SER A 45 4.67 -4.98 -47.01
N ASN A 46 4.02 -4.14 -46.21
CA ASN A 46 2.74 -3.50 -46.49
C ASN A 46 1.60 -4.50 -46.74
N VAL A 47 1.59 -5.61 -45.99
CA VAL A 47 0.52 -6.62 -46.07
C VAL A 47 -0.72 -6.12 -45.36
N LYS A 48 -1.81 -5.90 -46.09
CA LYS A 48 -3.12 -5.46 -45.54
C LYS A 48 -4.17 -6.57 -45.55
N GLY A 49 -3.86 -7.70 -46.17
CA GLY A 49 -4.73 -8.86 -46.29
C GLY A 49 -4.57 -9.88 -45.16
N THR A 50 -5.10 -11.08 -45.40
CA THR A 50 -5.09 -12.18 -44.45
C THR A 50 -4.02 -13.21 -44.80
N ILE A 51 -3.14 -13.53 -43.86
CA ILE A 51 -2.21 -14.66 -43.98
C ILE A 51 -2.75 -15.83 -43.16
N ILE A 52 -2.89 -16.99 -43.79
CA ILE A 52 -3.38 -18.21 -43.15
C ILE A 52 -2.26 -19.26 -43.18
N LYS A 53 -1.82 -19.70 -42.01
CA LYS A 53 -0.84 -20.77 -41.84
C LYS A 53 -1.52 -21.97 -41.19
N GLU A 54 -1.76 -23.03 -41.97
CA GLU A 54 -2.43 -24.24 -41.47
C GLU A 54 -1.54 -25.07 -40.55
N SER A 55 -2.16 -25.90 -39.72
CA SER A 55 -1.45 -26.88 -38.90
C SER A 55 -0.56 -27.78 -39.76
N GLY A 56 0.68 -27.99 -39.31
CA GLY A 56 1.69 -28.78 -40.04
C GLY A 56 2.34 -28.06 -41.22
N SER A 57 2.07 -26.77 -41.44
CA SER A 57 2.82 -25.95 -42.40
C SER A 57 3.93 -25.14 -41.72
N VAL A 58 4.97 -24.79 -42.48
CA VAL A 58 6.12 -24.00 -41.99
C VAL A 58 6.30 -22.77 -42.87
N ILE A 59 6.40 -21.60 -42.25
CA ILE A 59 6.91 -20.37 -42.88
C ILE A 59 8.26 -20.07 -42.22
N SER A 60 9.29 -19.78 -43.02
CA SER A 60 10.66 -19.54 -42.56
C SER A 60 11.37 -18.48 -43.39
N GLY A 61 12.45 -17.89 -42.85
CA GLY A 61 13.30 -16.94 -43.57
C GLY A 61 13.00 -15.50 -43.21
N GLY A 62 12.77 -14.65 -44.22
CA GLY A 62 12.45 -13.23 -44.04
C GLY A 62 11.15 -12.99 -43.28
N SER A 63 10.97 -11.75 -42.83
CA SER A 63 9.81 -11.30 -42.06
C SER A 63 8.67 -10.79 -42.95
N ILE A 64 7.49 -10.62 -42.36
CA ILE A 64 6.32 -10.03 -43.02
C ILE A 64 5.80 -8.86 -42.18
N SER A 65 5.85 -7.65 -42.73
CA SER A 65 5.22 -6.47 -42.12
C SER A 65 3.76 -6.38 -42.54
N ILE A 66 2.87 -6.38 -41.55
CA ILE A 66 1.42 -6.32 -41.69
C ILE A 66 0.92 -4.94 -41.26
N GLU A 67 0.12 -4.31 -42.10
CA GLU A 67 -0.56 -3.03 -41.85
C GLU A 67 -2.08 -3.25 -41.76
N ASN A 68 -2.62 -3.39 -40.55
CA ASN A 68 -4.05 -3.64 -40.32
C ASN A 68 -4.60 -4.89 -41.04
N GLY A 69 -3.75 -5.90 -41.24
CA GLY A 69 -4.11 -7.19 -41.82
C GLY A 69 -4.50 -8.22 -40.76
N CYS A 70 -4.71 -9.45 -41.20
CA CYS A 70 -5.03 -10.57 -40.32
C CYS A 70 -3.99 -11.69 -40.44
N PHE A 71 -3.69 -12.34 -39.32
CA PHE A 71 -2.85 -13.52 -39.27
C PHE A 71 -3.59 -14.64 -38.54
N ASN A 72 -3.79 -15.75 -39.24
CA ASN A 72 -4.58 -16.87 -38.78
C ASN A 72 -3.70 -18.12 -38.71
N GLU A 73 -3.61 -18.71 -37.52
CA GLU A 73 -2.83 -19.91 -37.26
C GLU A 73 -3.63 -20.93 -36.49
N VAL A 74 -3.74 -22.15 -37.00
CA VAL A 74 -4.23 -23.30 -36.20
C VAL A 74 -5.45 -22.96 -35.32
N ASN A 75 -6.59 -22.64 -35.95
CA ASN A 75 -7.83 -22.21 -35.28
C ASN A 75 -7.77 -20.87 -34.54
N SER A 76 -6.68 -20.11 -34.67
CA SER A 76 -6.56 -18.74 -34.19
C SER A 76 -6.79 -17.72 -35.29
N GLU A 77 -7.31 -16.57 -34.88
CA GLU A 77 -7.48 -15.37 -35.70
C GLU A 77 -7.00 -14.17 -34.90
N SER A 78 -6.07 -13.42 -35.50
CA SER A 78 -5.56 -12.18 -34.94
C SER A 78 -5.55 -11.10 -36.01
N LYS A 79 -5.84 -9.86 -35.62
CA LYS A 79 -5.58 -8.69 -36.44
C LYS A 79 -4.28 -8.06 -35.97
N ILE A 80 -3.40 -7.76 -36.92
CA ILE A 80 -2.05 -7.30 -36.65
C ILE A 80 -1.77 -6.02 -37.43
N ASN A 81 -1.21 -5.04 -36.74
CA ASN A 81 -0.39 -3.98 -37.30
C ASN A 81 0.99 -4.13 -36.65
N GLY A 82 1.98 -4.67 -37.36
CA GLY A 82 3.25 -5.08 -36.77
C GLY A 82 4.05 -6.03 -37.69
N LEU A 83 5.11 -6.62 -37.16
CA LEU A 83 6.05 -7.46 -37.92
C LEU A 83 5.96 -8.92 -37.46
N LEU A 84 5.65 -9.83 -38.38
CA LEU A 84 5.82 -11.27 -38.20
C LEU A 84 7.24 -11.67 -38.57
N ASP A 85 7.99 -12.20 -37.62
CA ASP A 85 9.34 -12.72 -37.85
C ASP A 85 9.34 -14.25 -37.81
N PHE A 86 9.94 -14.85 -38.85
CA PHE A 86 10.09 -16.29 -39.02
C PHE A 86 11.58 -16.71 -39.02
N SER A 87 12.48 -15.82 -38.61
CA SER A 87 13.91 -16.06 -38.48
C SER A 87 14.22 -16.84 -37.18
N GLY A 88 13.83 -18.11 -37.17
CA GLY A 88 13.94 -19.00 -36.01
C GLY A 88 12.57 -19.27 -35.40
N THR A 89 12.43 -19.08 -34.08
CA THR A 89 11.13 -19.18 -33.41
C THR A 89 10.23 -18.04 -33.88
N GLN A 90 8.98 -18.34 -34.21
CA GLN A 90 8.05 -17.36 -34.77
C GLN A 90 7.67 -16.29 -33.73
N LYS A 91 7.79 -15.02 -34.12
CA LYS A 91 7.49 -13.87 -33.26
C LYS A 91 6.57 -12.86 -33.94
N ILE A 92 5.74 -12.21 -33.15
CA ILE A 92 5.04 -10.97 -33.49
C ILE A 92 5.80 -9.85 -32.78
N TYR A 93 6.38 -8.93 -33.55
CA TYR A 93 6.99 -7.71 -33.05
C TYR A 93 6.02 -6.55 -33.21
N LEU A 94 5.73 -5.87 -32.10
CA LEU A 94 5.01 -4.59 -32.05
C LEU A 94 6.07 -3.51 -31.88
N THR A 95 6.41 -2.77 -32.94
CA THR A 95 7.60 -1.89 -33.00
C THR A 95 7.24 -0.40 -32.92
N GLY A 96 6.21 -0.09 -32.13
CA GLY A 96 5.64 1.25 -31.95
C GLY A 96 4.43 1.50 -32.85
N ASN A 97 3.42 2.21 -32.32
CA ASN A 97 2.11 2.42 -32.97
C ASN A 97 1.46 1.13 -33.53
N SER A 98 1.88 -0.02 -33.00
CA SER A 98 1.53 -1.34 -33.49
C SER A 98 0.35 -1.88 -32.68
N ILE A 99 -0.46 -2.74 -33.30
CA ILE A 99 -1.68 -3.29 -32.70
C ILE A 99 -1.67 -4.80 -32.87
N LEU A 100 -1.90 -5.52 -31.78
CA LEU A 100 -2.27 -6.93 -31.80
C LEU A 100 -3.65 -7.09 -31.19
N GLU A 101 -4.61 -7.50 -31.99
CA GLU A 101 -5.98 -7.80 -31.54
C GLU A 101 -6.24 -9.30 -31.68
N GLY A 102 -6.32 -9.98 -30.54
CA GLY A 102 -6.76 -11.37 -30.47
C GLY A 102 -8.27 -11.45 -30.68
N LYS A 103 -8.71 -12.27 -31.65
CA LYS A 103 -10.15 -12.46 -31.92
C LYS A 103 -10.65 -13.81 -31.45
N ARG A 104 -9.93 -14.87 -31.83
CA ARG A 104 -10.30 -16.25 -31.53
C ARG A 104 -9.05 -17.12 -31.42
N GLY A 105 -9.11 -18.15 -30.58
CA GLY A 105 -8.08 -19.19 -30.48
C GLY A 105 -6.78 -18.71 -29.84
N ASP A 106 -5.77 -19.57 -29.85
CA ASP A 106 -4.50 -19.32 -29.18
C ASP A 106 -3.47 -18.71 -30.15
N ILE A 107 -2.77 -17.67 -29.71
CA ILE A 107 -1.66 -17.08 -30.43
C ILE A 107 -0.40 -17.91 -30.13
N PHE A 108 0.10 -18.57 -31.16
CA PHE A 108 1.27 -19.46 -31.08
C PHE A 108 2.60 -18.71 -31.16
N SER A 109 2.62 -17.53 -31.79
CA SER A 109 3.79 -16.67 -31.85
C SER A 109 4.17 -16.15 -30.46
N TYR A 110 5.48 -15.97 -30.24
CA TYR A 110 5.94 -15.12 -29.14
C TYR A 110 5.57 -13.66 -29.45
N ILE A 111 5.21 -12.90 -28.43
CA ILE A 111 4.87 -11.49 -28.58
C ILE A 111 6.00 -10.67 -27.96
N VAL A 112 6.62 -9.83 -28.78
CA VAL A 112 7.69 -8.92 -28.36
C VAL A 112 7.27 -7.49 -28.67
N ILE A 113 7.33 -6.63 -27.66
CA ILE A 113 6.93 -5.22 -27.74
C ILE A 113 8.18 -4.36 -27.68
N SER A 114 8.35 -3.48 -28.65
CA SER A 114 9.37 -2.45 -28.67
C SER A 114 8.81 -1.09 -29.10
N GLY A 115 9.45 -0.03 -28.64
CA GLY A 115 8.95 1.33 -28.89
C GLY A 115 7.62 1.61 -28.18
N GLN A 116 6.98 2.72 -28.54
CA GLN A 116 5.88 3.31 -27.76
C GLN A 116 4.54 3.24 -28.50
N ASP A 117 3.45 3.44 -27.77
CA ASP A 117 2.08 3.49 -28.31
C ASP A 117 1.64 2.17 -28.94
N ASN A 118 2.14 1.04 -28.45
CA ASN A 118 1.67 -0.27 -28.84
C ASN A 118 0.35 -0.60 -28.12
N ILE A 119 -0.50 -1.43 -28.74
CA ILE A 119 -1.76 -1.86 -28.16
C ILE A 119 -1.88 -3.37 -28.31
N ILE A 120 -2.19 -4.06 -27.22
CA ILE A 120 -2.66 -5.44 -27.21
C ILE A 120 -4.10 -5.45 -26.72
N GLN A 121 -5.01 -6.02 -27.50
CA GLN A 121 -6.43 -5.99 -27.18
C GLN A 121 -7.20 -7.25 -27.57
N GLY A 122 -8.45 -7.34 -27.08
CA GLY A 122 -9.41 -8.38 -27.46
C GLY A 122 -9.27 -9.66 -26.63
N ASN A 123 -9.60 -10.79 -27.26
CA ASN A 123 -9.52 -12.12 -26.66
C ASN A 123 -8.11 -12.69 -26.86
N LEU A 124 -7.21 -12.36 -25.94
CA LEU A 124 -5.80 -12.70 -26.03
C LEU A 124 -5.47 -13.97 -25.25
N ASN A 125 -5.52 -15.13 -25.91
CA ASN A 125 -4.96 -16.37 -25.37
C ASN A 125 -3.58 -16.59 -25.97
N THR A 126 -2.51 -16.48 -25.19
CA THR A 126 -1.14 -16.69 -25.66
C THR A 126 -0.58 -18.01 -25.13
N LEU A 127 0.27 -18.67 -25.91
CA LEU A 127 0.99 -19.86 -25.45
C LEU A 127 2.32 -19.53 -24.77
N ASN A 128 2.80 -18.31 -24.93
CA ASN A 128 4.07 -17.82 -24.38
C ASN A 128 3.84 -16.54 -23.58
N ASP A 129 4.82 -16.22 -22.74
CA ASP A 129 4.90 -14.93 -22.05
C ASP A 129 5.00 -13.78 -23.07
N ILE A 130 4.58 -12.60 -22.64
CA ILE A 130 4.64 -11.36 -23.43
C ILE A 130 5.87 -10.58 -22.97
N ASP A 131 6.77 -10.28 -23.89
CA ASP A 131 8.03 -9.59 -23.58
C ASP A 131 8.00 -8.13 -24.02
N ILE A 132 8.10 -7.21 -23.07
CA ILE A 132 8.45 -5.81 -23.34
C ILE A 132 9.97 -5.73 -23.43
N GLN A 133 10.51 -5.16 -24.51
CA GLN A 133 11.91 -5.34 -24.86
C GLN A 133 12.87 -4.59 -23.92
N ASP A 134 12.52 -3.37 -23.53
CA ASP A 134 13.38 -2.45 -22.78
C ASP A 134 12.57 -1.33 -22.11
N GLY A 135 13.29 -0.46 -21.38
CA GLY A 135 12.71 0.66 -20.64
C GLY A 135 12.12 1.79 -21.48
N ASP A 136 12.40 1.83 -22.79
CA ASP A 136 11.84 2.83 -23.70
C ASP A 136 10.54 2.35 -24.35
N SER A 137 10.15 1.10 -24.06
CA SER A 137 9.02 0.42 -24.68
C SER A 137 7.76 0.50 -23.83
N SER A 138 6.61 0.72 -24.48
CA SER A 138 5.31 0.80 -23.80
C SER A 138 4.19 0.09 -24.55
N VAL A 139 3.19 -0.39 -23.79
CA VAL A 139 2.01 -1.06 -24.33
C VAL A 139 0.75 -0.72 -23.54
N VAL A 140 -0.36 -0.53 -24.25
CA VAL A 140 -1.71 -0.55 -23.67
C VAL A 140 -2.25 -1.97 -23.72
N ILE A 141 -2.63 -2.53 -22.57
CA ILE A 141 -3.29 -3.84 -22.46
C ILE A 141 -4.79 -3.63 -22.27
N ASN A 142 -5.59 -4.13 -23.21
CA ASN A 142 -7.06 -4.04 -23.21
C ASN A 142 -7.66 -5.42 -23.56
N THR A 143 -7.47 -6.38 -22.64
CA THR A 143 -7.85 -7.78 -22.84
C THR A 143 -9.00 -8.17 -21.94
N HIS A 144 -9.96 -8.93 -22.46
CA HIS A 144 -11.16 -9.33 -21.71
C HIS A 144 -11.06 -10.76 -21.13
N VAL A 145 -9.87 -11.33 -21.16
CA VAL A 145 -9.60 -12.73 -20.78
C VAL A 145 -8.58 -12.76 -19.64
N ARG A 146 -8.60 -13.86 -18.88
CA ARG A 146 -7.57 -14.12 -17.87
C ARG A 146 -6.30 -14.59 -18.57
N LEU A 147 -5.17 -13.94 -18.30
CA LEU A 147 -3.88 -14.33 -18.86
C LEU A 147 -3.31 -15.52 -18.10
N ASP A 148 -3.03 -16.60 -18.83
CA ASP A 148 -2.31 -17.78 -18.34
C ASP A 148 -0.78 -17.67 -18.56
N LYS A 149 -0.28 -16.47 -18.84
CA LYS A 149 1.13 -16.22 -19.15
C LYS A 149 1.58 -14.94 -18.46
N ASN A 150 2.88 -14.84 -18.20
CA ASN A 150 3.45 -13.66 -17.58
C ASN A 150 3.59 -12.52 -18.60
N ILE A 151 3.78 -11.31 -18.09
CA ILE A 151 4.26 -10.18 -18.88
C ILE A 151 5.61 -9.75 -18.32
N ASN A 152 6.67 -9.86 -19.11
CA ASN A 152 8.02 -9.44 -18.72
C ASN A 152 8.22 -7.97 -19.10
N LEU A 153 8.36 -7.11 -18.10
CA LEU A 153 8.35 -5.66 -18.24
C LEU A 153 9.70 -5.09 -18.68
N ASN A 154 10.81 -5.69 -18.23
CA ASN A 154 12.19 -5.31 -18.59
C ASN A 154 12.49 -3.80 -18.53
N GLY A 155 11.91 -3.11 -17.54
CA GLY A 155 12.04 -1.67 -17.32
C GLY A 155 10.97 -0.81 -18.02
N GLY A 156 10.18 -1.38 -18.93
CA GLY A 156 9.20 -0.66 -19.74
C GLY A 156 7.92 -0.28 -19.00
N GLU A 157 6.91 0.11 -19.78
CA GLU A 157 5.61 0.56 -19.28
C GLU A 157 4.44 -0.29 -19.79
N ILE A 158 3.58 -0.73 -18.86
CA ILE A 158 2.23 -1.21 -19.17
C ILE A 158 1.24 -0.13 -18.75
N LYS A 159 0.31 0.19 -19.64
CA LYS A 159 -0.90 0.93 -19.31
C LYS A 159 -2.12 0.03 -19.46
N LEU A 160 -2.99 -0.02 -18.47
CA LEU A 160 -4.26 -0.74 -18.59
C LEU A 160 -5.30 0.12 -19.32
N GLY A 161 -5.93 -0.46 -20.34
CA GLY A 161 -7.11 0.08 -21.00
C GLY A 161 -8.43 -0.59 -20.56
N ASP A 162 -8.32 -1.70 -19.83
CA ASP A 162 -9.40 -2.41 -19.13
C ASP A 162 -8.79 -3.22 -17.97
N ASP A 163 -9.62 -3.84 -17.14
CA ASP A 163 -9.18 -4.69 -16.04
C ASP A 163 -8.32 -5.87 -16.54
N LEU A 164 -7.22 -6.14 -15.83
CA LEU A 164 -6.30 -7.23 -16.13
C LEU A 164 -6.37 -8.32 -15.06
N HIS A 165 -6.60 -9.56 -15.50
CA HIS A 165 -6.68 -10.71 -14.61
C HIS A 165 -5.65 -11.77 -15.01
N PHE A 166 -4.88 -12.25 -14.06
CA PHE A 166 -3.97 -13.38 -14.22
C PHE A 166 -4.62 -14.69 -13.71
N LEU A 167 -4.26 -15.82 -14.31
CA LEU A 167 -4.44 -17.14 -13.69
C LEU A 167 -3.37 -17.41 -12.62
N ASP A 168 -3.51 -18.53 -11.94
CA ASP A 168 -2.60 -19.01 -10.91
C ASP A 168 -1.13 -18.99 -11.34
N ASP A 169 -0.25 -18.57 -10.43
CA ASP A 169 1.20 -18.47 -10.62
C ASP A 169 1.65 -17.49 -11.72
N LYS A 170 0.74 -16.67 -12.29
CA LYS A 170 1.06 -15.68 -13.33
C LYS A 170 1.05 -14.26 -12.79
N ARG A 171 1.97 -13.44 -13.32
CA ARG A 171 2.12 -12.04 -12.91
C ARG A 171 2.84 -11.22 -13.98
N ILE A 172 2.99 -9.93 -13.69
CA ILE A 172 3.94 -9.06 -14.37
C ILE A 172 5.30 -9.25 -13.68
N ILE A 173 6.37 -9.43 -14.46
CA ILE A 173 7.73 -9.69 -13.99
C ILE A 173 8.64 -8.54 -14.42
N GLY A 174 9.60 -8.17 -13.57
CA GLY A 174 10.69 -7.25 -13.90
C GLY A 174 10.70 -6.04 -12.99
N PRO A 175 11.58 -5.06 -13.25
CA PRO A 175 11.27 -3.70 -12.90
C PRO A 175 10.49 -2.99 -14.01
N GLY A 176 9.85 -1.87 -13.67
CA GLY A 176 9.21 -0.96 -14.63
C GLY A 176 7.95 -0.28 -14.08
N LEU A 177 7.18 0.35 -14.96
CA LEU A 177 5.94 1.06 -14.64
C LEU A 177 4.71 0.24 -15.03
N ILE A 178 3.79 0.07 -14.10
CA ILE A 178 2.43 -0.42 -14.34
C ILE A 178 1.47 0.72 -14.02
N ASN A 179 0.97 1.37 -15.07
CA ASN A 179 -0.06 2.38 -14.99
C ASN A 179 -1.43 1.73 -15.14
N LEU A 180 -2.12 1.52 -14.02
CA LEU A 180 -3.42 0.88 -14.02
C LEU A 180 -4.52 1.81 -14.52
N ASN A 181 -4.31 3.12 -14.60
CA ASN A 181 -5.26 4.08 -15.19
C ASN A 181 -6.68 3.91 -14.59
N SER A 182 -6.76 3.70 -13.27
CA SER A 182 -7.98 3.42 -12.52
C SER A 182 -8.70 2.12 -12.91
N HIS A 183 -7.98 1.15 -13.46
CA HIS A 183 -8.45 -0.23 -13.64
C HIS A 183 -7.91 -1.16 -12.55
N ARG A 184 -8.46 -2.38 -12.53
CA ARG A 184 -8.06 -3.44 -11.62
C ARG A 184 -6.94 -4.30 -12.20
N LEU A 185 -6.02 -4.71 -11.35
CA LEU A 185 -5.09 -5.81 -11.61
C LEU A 185 -5.34 -6.91 -10.57
N SER A 186 -5.66 -8.12 -11.03
CA SER A 186 -6.05 -9.23 -10.16
C SER A 186 -5.21 -10.47 -10.44
N PHE A 187 -4.70 -11.11 -9.39
CA PHE A 187 -3.86 -12.31 -9.49
C PHE A 187 -4.65 -13.61 -9.27
N GLY A 188 -4.05 -14.75 -9.61
CA GLY A 188 -4.64 -16.06 -9.34
C GLY A 188 -4.67 -16.44 -7.86
N ALA A 189 -5.18 -17.64 -7.56
CA ALA A 189 -5.42 -18.12 -6.19
C ALA A 189 -4.22 -18.89 -5.58
N LYS A 190 -3.02 -18.71 -6.12
CA LYS A 190 -1.80 -19.36 -5.63
C LYS A 190 -0.76 -18.34 -5.24
N ASP A 191 -0.07 -18.67 -4.15
CA ASP A 191 0.91 -17.78 -3.54
C ASP A 191 1.93 -17.24 -4.54
N LEU A 192 2.19 -15.94 -4.43
CA LEU A 192 3.12 -15.23 -5.29
C LEU A 192 4.39 -14.89 -4.53
N TYR A 193 5.53 -15.04 -5.21
CA TYR A 193 6.83 -14.56 -4.75
C TYR A 193 7.32 -13.47 -5.70
N TRP A 194 7.53 -12.27 -5.18
CA TRP A 194 7.86 -11.07 -5.95
C TRP A 194 9.23 -10.55 -5.57
N THR A 195 10.15 -10.51 -6.52
CA THR A 195 11.57 -10.17 -6.30
C THR A 195 12.03 -8.92 -7.02
N GLU A 196 11.15 -8.34 -7.84
CA GLU A 196 11.49 -7.25 -8.73
C GLU A 196 10.72 -5.97 -8.41
N ASN A 197 11.40 -4.83 -8.46
CA ASN A 197 10.85 -3.55 -8.03
C ASN A 197 9.85 -2.99 -9.03
N ILE A 198 8.62 -2.69 -8.61
CA ILE A 198 7.58 -2.17 -9.51
C ILE A 198 7.13 -0.78 -9.07
N LEU A 199 6.93 0.11 -10.05
CA LEU A 199 6.20 1.35 -9.87
C LEU A 199 4.74 1.14 -10.32
N PHE A 200 3.81 1.18 -9.38
CA PHE A 200 2.38 1.22 -9.64
C PHE A 200 1.89 2.66 -9.72
N LYS A 201 0.98 2.92 -10.65
CA LYS A 201 0.32 4.21 -10.81
C LYS A 201 -1.18 4.04 -10.98
N ASP A 202 -1.94 4.82 -10.23
CA ASP A 202 -3.40 4.95 -10.34
C ASP A 202 -4.14 3.60 -10.29
N ALA A 203 -3.80 2.74 -9.31
CA ALA A 203 -4.40 1.43 -9.14
C ALA A 203 -5.80 1.51 -8.50
N ALA A 204 -6.86 1.30 -9.27
CA ALA A 204 -8.20 1.24 -8.66
C ALA A 204 -8.34 0.05 -7.72
N ASP A 205 -7.76 -1.10 -8.07
CA ASP A 205 -7.62 -2.22 -7.15
C ASP A 205 -6.47 -3.14 -7.59
N LEU A 206 -5.53 -3.42 -6.69
CA LEU A 206 -4.53 -4.47 -6.84
C LEU A 206 -4.94 -5.64 -5.95
N GLU A 207 -5.62 -6.62 -6.55
CA GLU A 207 -6.24 -7.74 -5.83
C GLU A 207 -5.26 -8.89 -5.62
N ILE A 208 -4.94 -9.13 -4.36
CA ILE A 208 -4.06 -10.21 -3.90
C ILE A 208 -4.94 -11.38 -3.46
N ASN A 209 -5.13 -12.37 -4.34
CA ASN A 209 -6.07 -13.49 -4.15
C ASN A 209 -5.47 -14.73 -3.44
N SER A 210 -4.24 -14.60 -2.95
CA SER A 210 -3.49 -15.60 -2.19
C SER A 210 -2.39 -14.91 -1.39
N SER A 211 -1.53 -15.63 -0.68
CA SER A 211 -0.42 -14.97 0.02
C SER A 211 0.55 -14.35 -0.99
N LEU A 212 1.14 -13.22 -0.64
CA LEU A 212 2.18 -12.55 -1.41
C LEU A 212 3.43 -12.41 -0.55
N ILE A 213 4.55 -12.92 -1.03
CA ILE A 213 5.87 -12.68 -0.45
C ILE A 213 6.54 -11.58 -1.27
N LEU A 214 6.78 -10.44 -0.65
CA LEU A 214 7.35 -9.25 -1.27
C LEU A 214 8.81 -9.07 -0.84
N ASP A 215 9.72 -9.60 -1.63
CA ASP A 215 11.17 -9.44 -1.52
C ASP A 215 11.67 -8.39 -2.54
N ALA A 216 10.95 -7.28 -2.61
CA ALA A 216 11.18 -6.19 -3.55
C ALA A 216 10.54 -4.90 -3.06
N SER A 217 10.75 -3.80 -3.79
CA SER A 217 10.05 -2.54 -3.56
C SER A 217 8.86 -2.37 -4.50
N TRP A 218 7.67 -2.27 -3.92
CA TRP A 218 6.48 -1.75 -4.58
C TRP A 218 6.33 -0.26 -4.27
N ILE A 219 6.41 0.56 -5.32
CA ILE A 219 6.34 2.01 -5.24
C ILE A 219 5.00 2.45 -5.81
N PHE A 220 4.24 3.27 -5.08
CA PHE A 220 2.92 3.73 -5.49
C PHE A 220 2.93 5.22 -5.82
N SER A 221 2.20 5.59 -6.87
CA SER A 221 1.97 6.96 -7.30
C SER A 221 0.53 7.21 -7.71
N GLY A 222 0.04 8.43 -7.50
CA GLY A 222 -1.37 8.75 -7.67
C GLY A 222 -2.23 8.08 -6.60
N ASP A 223 -3.47 7.74 -6.94
CA ASP A 223 -4.40 7.11 -6.00
C ASP A 223 -4.44 5.60 -6.25
N SER A 224 -4.04 4.82 -5.24
CA SER A 224 -3.88 3.37 -5.38
C SER A 224 -4.52 2.59 -4.24
N ILE A 225 -5.04 1.41 -4.55
CA ILE A 225 -5.62 0.47 -3.58
C ILE A 225 -4.92 -0.89 -3.71
N ILE A 226 -4.49 -1.45 -2.58
CA ILE A 226 -4.16 -2.87 -2.43
C ILE A 226 -5.33 -3.52 -1.70
N CYS A 227 -5.99 -4.49 -2.34
CA CYS A 227 -6.97 -5.34 -1.68
C CYS A 227 -6.35 -6.71 -1.38
N GLY A 228 -6.14 -6.98 -0.10
CA GLY A 228 -5.53 -8.23 0.36
C GLY A 228 -6.47 -9.44 0.30
N ASN A 229 -7.78 -9.24 0.15
CA ASN A 229 -8.80 -10.31 0.21
C ASN A 229 -8.61 -11.27 1.41
N SER A 230 -8.27 -10.71 2.57
CA SER A 230 -7.90 -11.38 3.83
C SER A 230 -6.64 -12.24 3.79
N ASN A 231 -5.83 -12.14 2.73
CA ASN A 231 -4.56 -12.85 2.60
C ASN A 231 -3.39 -12.12 3.29
N ILE A 232 -2.28 -12.84 3.42
CA ILE A 232 -1.05 -12.34 4.02
C ILE A 232 -0.16 -11.74 2.94
N ILE A 233 0.35 -10.53 3.21
CA ILE A 233 1.42 -9.89 2.45
C ILE A 233 2.66 -9.85 3.35
N TYR A 234 3.67 -10.67 3.05
CA TYR A 234 4.95 -10.70 3.75
C TYR A 234 5.87 -9.61 3.20
N LEU A 235 6.31 -8.71 4.07
CA LEU A 235 7.23 -7.63 3.74
C LEU A 235 8.66 -8.07 4.04
N ASP A 236 9.32 -8.74 3.08
CA ASP A 236 10.65 -9.33 3.30
C ASP A 236 11.80 -8.36 2.96
N SER A 237 11.53 -7.34 2.14
CA SER A 237 12.49 -6.28 1.80
C SER A 237 12.43 -5.10 2.79
N VAL A 238 13.56 -4.42 2.99
CA VAL A 238 13.71 -3.21 3.87
C VAL A 238 12.87 -2.03 3.38
N ASP A 239 12.60 -1.96 2.08
CA ASP A 239 11.82 -0.90 1.41
C ASP A 239 10.67 -1.55 0.65
N SER A 240 9.84 -2.34 1.34
CA SER A 240 8.80 -3.15 0.70
C SER A 240 7.71 -2.30 0.03
N ILE A 241 7.14 -1.31 0.72
CA ILE A 241 6.07 -0.45 0.21
C ILE A 241 6.43 1.02 0.40
N LEU A 242 6.49 1.76 -0.71
CA LEU A 242 6.77 3.21 -0.71
C LEU A 242 5.65 3.99 -1.41
N VAL A 243 5.26 5.12 -0.85
CA VAL A 243 4.26 6.02 -1.45
C VAL A 243 4.91 7.34 -1.87
N ARG A 244 4.83 7.69 -3.16
CA ARG A 244 5.44 8.90 -3.74
C ARG A 244 4.73 10.19 -3.30
N PRO A 245 5.38 11.37 -3.46
CA PRO A 245 4.74 12.64 -3.15
C PRO A 245 3.41 12.84 -3.89
N ASN A 246 2.46 13.53 -3.25
CA ASN A 246 1.11 13.78 -3.76
C ASN A 246 0.36 12.49 -4.15
N SER A 247 0.56 11.40 -3.41
CA SER A 247 -0.06 10.10 -3.71
C SER A 247 -0.73 9.52 -2.47
N THR A 248 -1.75 8.69 -2.69
CA THR A 248 -2.47 7.98 -1.64
C THR A 248 -2.42 6.48 -1.89
N LEU A 249 -2.24 5.70 -0.81
CA LEU A 249 -2.33 4.25 -0.84
C LEU A 249 -3.33 3.79 0.22
N LEU A 250 -4.38 3.10 -0.19
CA LEU A 250 -5.25 2.36 0.72
C LEU A 250 -4.87 0.88 0.70
N ILE A 251 -4.55 0.33 1.86
CA ILE A 251 -4.36 -1.11 2.07
C ILE A 251 -5.56 -1.62 2.84
N ARG A 252 -6.37 -2.46 2.20
CA ARG A 252 -7.60 -3.00 2.79
C ARG A 252 -7.68 -4.51 2.78
N ASP A 253 -8.42 -5.05 3.76
CA ASP A 253 -8.71 -6.48 3.88
C ASP A 253 -7.42 -7.31 3.80
N ALA A 254 -6.39 -6.96 4.57
CA ALA A 254 -5.06 -7.54 4.45
C ALA A 254 -4.42 -7.87 5.80
N ILE A 255 -3.52 -8.85 5.80
CA ILE A 255 -2.59 -9.10 6.90
C ILE A 255 -1.20 -8.72 6.42
N LEU A 256 -0.67 -7.60 6.90
CA LEU A 256 0.72 -7.21 6.66
C LEU A 256 1.61 -7.91 7.69
N TYR A 257 2.48 -8.81 7.21
CA TYR A 257 3.42 -9.54 8.05
C TYR A 257 4.84 -9.03 7.84
N GLY A 258 5.64 -9.00 8.90
CA GLY A 258 7.04 -8.60 8.81
C GLY A 258 7.27 -7.10 8.85
N VAL A 259 6.31 -6.33 9.37
CA VAL A 259 6.41 -4.87 9.46
C VAL A 259 7.48 -4.52 10.49
N SER A 260 8.47 -3.74 10.05
CA SER A 260 9.59 -3.28 10.87
C SER A 260 10.27 -2.09 10.23
N GLU A 261 11.07 -1.37 11.00
CA GLU A 261 11.90 -0.24 10.56
C GLU A 261 11.13 0.72 9.66
N ASN A 262 11.51 0.83 8.39
CA ASN A 262 10.93 1.72 7.40
C ASN A 262 10.30 0.97 6.21
N LYS A 263 9.94 -0.31 6.39
CA LYS A 263 9.42 -1.18 5.30
C LYS A 263 8.13 -0.68 4.64
N LEU A 264 7.38 0.17 5.34
CA LEU A 264 6.16 0.81 4.88
C LEU A 264 6.24 2.30 5.18
N ARG A 265 6.39 3.15 4.15
CA ARG A 265 6.60 4.59 4.34
C ARG A 265 6.12 5.48 3.19
N CYS A 266 5.82 6.74 3.51
CA CYS A 266 5.70 7.80 2.52
C CYS A 266 7.06 8.41 2.19
N MET A 267 7.20 8.95 0.98
CA MET A 267 8.40 9.66 0.51
C MET A 267 8.33 11.18 0.73
N ALA A 268 7.14 11.72 1.02
CA ALA A 268 6.92 13.12 1.36
C ALA A 268 5.70 13.32 2.26
N ASP A 269 5.66 14.46 2.95
CA ASP A 269 4.63 14.84 3.93
C ASP A 269 3.22 14.94 3.35
N ASN A 270 3.09 15.18 2.06
CA ASN A 270 1.82 15.25 1.34
C ASN A 270 1.35 13.90 0.76
N SER A 271 1.89 12.79 1.26
CA SER A 271 1.49 11.43 0.85
C SER A 271 0.85 10.70 2.02
N ILE A 272 -0.10 9.82 1.71
CA ILE A 272 -0.99 9.21 2.70
C ILE A 272 -0.97 7.69 2.55
N ILE A 273 -0.84 6.98 3.67
CA ILE A 273 -1.14 5.54 3.76
C ILE A 273 -2.40 5.36 4.61
N SER A 274 -3.40 4.69 4.06
CA SER A 274 -4.66 4.36 4.74
C SER A 274 -4.74 2.85 4.97
N PHE A 275 -5.25 2.44 6.13
CA PHE A 275 -5.53 1.05 6.46
C PHE A 275 -7.02 0.87 6.70
N GLN A 276 -7.61 -0.20 6.15
CA GLN A 276 -9.02 -0.52 6.36
C GLN A 276 -9.22 -2.03 6.53
N ASN A 277 -9.73 -2.48 7.68
CA ASN A 277 -9.84 -3.92 7.98
C ASN A 277 -8.48 -4.65 7.82
N THR A 278 -7.44 -4.11 8.46
CA THR A 278 -6.05 -4.55 8.25
C THR A 278 -5.41 -4.99 9.56
N LYS A 279 -4.70 -6.12 9.51
CA LYS A 279 -3.85 -6.61 10.60
C LYS A 279 -2.39 -6.33 10.28
N ILE A 280 -1.68 -5.74 11.22
CA ILE A 280 -0.29 -5.30 11.10
C ILE A 280 0.53 -6.11 12.11
N VAL A 281 1.32 -7.07 11.63
CA VAL A 281 2.17 -7.93 12.45
C VAL A 281 3.60 -7.37 12.42
N LEU A 282 4.03 -6.84 13.56
CA LEU A 282 5.35 -6.27 13.80
C LEU A 282 6.36 -7.39 14.08
N ASP A 283 7.41 -7.47 13.28
CA ASP A 283 8.56 -8.36 13.53
C ASP A 283 9.65 -7.64 14.34
N ASN A 284 9.72 -6.32 14.23
CA ASN A 284 10.57 -5.45 15.04
C ASN A 284 9.91 -4.08 15.23
N ASP A 285 10.60 -3.16 15.90
CA ASP A 285 10.12 -1.78 16.02
C ASP A 285 9.91 -1.16 14.63
N PHE A 286 8.80 -0.48 14.46
CA PHE A 286 8.37 0.16 13.21
C PHE A 286 8.28 1.66 13.40
N SER A 287 8.85 2.44 12.47
CA SER A 287 8.87 3.90 12.55
C SER A 287 8.17 4.51 11.34
N PHE A 288 7.19 5.37 11.62
CA PHE A 288 6.52 6.16 10.61
C PHE A 288 6.91 7.64 10.75
N THR A 289 7.78 8.11 9.87
CA THR A 289 8.49 9.40 10.01
C THR A 289 8.05 10.50 9.03
N VAL A 290 7.34 10.15 7.96
CA VAL A 290 6.98 11.06 6.86
C VAL A 290 5.57 10.73 6.36
N GLY A 291 4.80 11.75 5.99
CA GLY A 291 3.42 11.59 5.50
C GLY A 291 2.40 11.36 6.61
N SER A 292 1.14 11.06 6.27
CA SER A 292 0.07 10.79 7.24
C SER A 292 -0.46 9.36 7.17
N LEU A 293 -1.02 8.89 8.29
CA LEU A 293 -1.79 7.65 8.36
C LEU A 293 -3.28 7.92 8.52
N ILE A 294 -4.10 7.07 7.90
CA ILE A 294 -5.55 7.04 8.12
C ILE A 294 -5.94 5.62 8.53
N PHE A 295 -6.67 5.49 9.63
CA PHE A 295 -7.18 4.21 10.12
C PHE A 295 -8.70 4.18 9.94
N GLY A 296 -9.19 3.23 9.13
CA GLY A 296 -10.61 2.98 8.87
C GLY A 296 -11.03 1.59 9.33
N ASP A 297 -12.30 1.45 9.70
CA ASP A 297 -12.88 0.22 10.24
C ASP A 297 -12.00 -0.39 11.35
N ASN A 298 -11.61 -1.66 11.23
CA ASN A 298 -10.77 -2.32 12.23
C ASN A 298 -9.31 -2.36 11.79
N VAL A 299 -8.40 -1.83 12.60
CA VAL A 299 -6.96 -1.96 12.39
C VAL A 299 -6.31 -2.56 13.63
N GLU A 300 -5.62 -3.68 13.49
CA GLU A 300 -5.02 -4.39 14.63
C GLU A 300 -3.50 -4.45 14.51
N PHE A 301 -2.78 -3.95 15.50
CA PHE A 301 -1.34 -4.14 15.64
C PHE A 301 -1.04 -5.34 16.56
N ILE A 302 -0.16 -6.22 16.10
CA ILE A 302 0.31 -7.40 16.84
C ILE A 302 1.83 -7.40 16.83
N GLY A 303 2.46 -7.59 17.98
CA GLY A 303 3.92 -7.57 18.09
C GLY A 303 4.32 -7.38 19.53
N LYS A 304 4.27 -8.46 20.31
CA LYS A 304 4.58 -8.39 21.74
C LYS A 304 6.00 -7.84 21.93
N ASP A 305 6.12 -6.86 22.83
CA ASP A 305 7.36 -6.16 23.17
C ASP A 305 7.96 -5.38 21.98
N LYS A 306 7.11 -5.00 20.99
CA LYS A 306 7.48 -4.17 19.84
C LYS A 306 6.84 -2.78 19.93
N VAL A 307 7.52 -1.81 19.33
CA VAL A 307 7.09 -0.42 19.32
C VAL A 307 6.70 0.02 17.91
N PHE A 308 5.53 0.63 17.80
CA PHE A 308 5.19 1.49 16.66
C PHE A 308 5.49 2.94 17.04
N HIS A 309 6.55 3.50 16.48
CA HIS A 309 6.94 4.90 16.61
C HIS A 309 6.23 5.79 15.59
N TYR A 310 5.31 6.62 16.07
CA TYR A 310 4.76 7.72 15.29
C TYR A 310 5.64 8.96 15.43
N GLN A 311 6.43 9.25 14.40
CA GLN A 311 7.42 10.33 14.38
C GLN A 311 7.14 11.39 13.31
N SER A 312 6.14 11.17 12.45
CA SER A 312 5.74 12.12 11.43
C SER A 312 5.28 13.46 11.99
N SER A 313 5.54 14.53 11.24
CA SER A 313 5.05 15.88 11.56
C SER A 313 3.64 16.16 11.03
N MET A 314 3.05 15.18 10.34
CA MET A 314 1.69 15.27 9.80
C MET A 314 0.67 14.71 10.77
N THR A 315 -0.61 15.04 10.56
CA THR A 315 -1.71 14.50 11.37
C THR A 315 -2.07 13.09 10.87
N SER A 316 -2.19 12.14 11.79
CA SER A 316 -2.84 10.85 11.55
C SER A 316 -4.27 10.85 12.05
N THR A 317 -5.16 10.19 11.31
CA THR A 317 -6.61 10.22 11.55
C THR A 317 -7.13 8.84 11.87
N ILE A 318 -7.90 8.72 12.95
CA ILE A 318 -8.77 7.57 13.22
C ILE A 318 -10.16 7.98 12.78
N LYS A 319 -10.72 7.25 11.80
CA LYS A 319 -11.99 7.60 11.19
C LYS A 319 -13.19 7.36 12.11
N ASP A 320 -14.31 7.92 11.71
CA ASP A 320 -15.63 7.63 12.28
C ASP A 320 -15.86 6.11 12.33
N ASN A 321 -16.35 5.60 13.47
CA ASN A 321 -16.57 4.18 13.75
C ASN A 321 -15.34 3.26 13.62
N ALA A 322 -14.12 3.81 13.46
CA ALA A 322 -12.90 3.02 13.35
C ALA A 322 -12.34 2.65 14.72
N MET A 323 -11.70 1.48 14.80
CA MET A 323 -11.03 0.95 15.99
C MET A 323 -9.60 0.53 15.67
N VAL A 324 -8.64 1.22 16.29
CA VAL A 324 -7.22 0.83 16.30
C VAL A 324 -6.95 -0.01 17.55
N THR A 325 -6.79 -1.31 17.37
CA THR A 325 -6.47 -2.25 18.45
C THR A 325 -4.96 -2.45 18.56
N LEU A 326 -4.41 -2.18 19.74
CA LEU A 326 -3.04 -2.54 20.10
C LEU A 326 -3.08 -3.82 20.93
N SER A 327 -2.49 -4.89 20.41
CA SER A 327 -2.43 -6.19 21.11
C SER A 327 -1.47 -6.18 22.28
N ASN A 328 -1.59 -7.21 23.13
CA ASN A 328 -0.83 -7.34 24.36
C ASN A 328 0.69 -7.18 24.16
N GLY A 329 1.27 -6.21 24.87
CA GLY A 329 2.69 -5.87 24.84
C GLY A 329 3.14 -5.01 23.66
N VAL A 330 2.25 -4.62 22.75
CA VAL A 330 2.57 -3.60 21.73
C VAL A 330 2.64 -2.22 22.40
N THR A 331 3.61 -1.40 22.01
CA THR A 331 3.68 0.00 22.43
C THR A 331 3.41 0.92 21.24
N PHE A 332 2.40 1.78 21.32
CA PHE A 332 2.27 2.92 20.41
C PHE A 332 3.00 4.12 21.00
N SER A 333 4.04 4.59 20.33
CA SER A 333 4.90 5.71 20.77
C SER A 333 4.59 6.96 19.96
N TYR A 334 3.85 7.89 20.55
CA TYR A 334 3.62 9.22 20.00
C TYR A 334 4.82 10.13 20.30
N ALA A 335 5.67 10.37 19.30
CA ALA A 335 6.88 11.19 19.44
C ALA A 335 7.20 11.93 18.12
N PRO A 336 6.29 12.78 17.61
CA PRO A 336 6.50 13.47 16.34
C PRO A 336 7.73 14.37 16.40
N ILE A 337 8.52 14.38 15.33
CA ILE A 337 9.77 15.17 15.24
C ILE A 337 9.51 16.66 15.39
N SER A 338 8.33 17.14 14.97
CA SER A 338 7.90 18.53 15.15
C SER A 338 7.66 18.93 16.61
N GLY A 339 7.57 17.97 17.53
CA GLY A 339 7.22 18.20 18.92
C GLY A 339 5.76 18.65 19.14
N ARG A 340 4.91 18.55 18.12
CA ARG A 340 3.48 18.84 18.25
C ARG A 340 2.79 17.79 19.09
N ASP A 341 1.85 18.19 19.93
CA ASP A 341 1.14 17.32 20.86
C ASP A 341 -0.27 16.91 20.36
N ASN A 342 -0.67 17.32 19.15
CA ASN A 342 -2.04 17.20 18.65
C ASN A 342 -2.13 16.63 17.22
N LEU A 343 -1.20 15.75 16.83
CA LEU A 343 -1.17 15.12 15.50
C LEU A 343 -1.92 13.80 15.42
N LEU A 344 -2.58 13.37 16.49
CA LEU A 344 -3.50 12.24 16.48
C LEU A 344 -4.93 12.78 16.52
N TYR A 345 -5.64 12.67 15.41
CA TYR A 345 -6.98 13.22 15.22
C TYR A 345 -8.02 12.10 15.19
N PHE A 346 -9.13 12.33 15.87
CA PHE A 346 -10.30 11.44 15.93
C PHE A 346 -11.44 12.13 15.19
N GLU A 347 -11.99 11.48 14.16
CA GLU A 347 -13.02 12.06 13.30
C GLU A 347 -14.38 12.16 14.01
N ALA A 348 -14.67 11.25 14.96
CA ALA A 348 -15.90 11.22 15.74
C ALA A 348 -15.66 10.68 17.17
N ASP A 349 -16.68 10.77 18.02
CA ASP A 349 -16.63 10.30 19.43
C ASP A 349 -16.47 8.78 19.57
N ASP A 350 -16.83 8.01 18.53
CA ASP A 350 -16.67 6.56 18.49
C ASP A 350 -15.37 6.09 17.82
N SER A 351 -14.54 7.01 17.30
CA SER A 351 -13.18 6.74 16.86
C SER A 351 -12.36 6.24 18.06
N THR A 352 -11.84 5.01 17.99
CA THR A 352 -11.36 4.28 19.17
C THR A 352 -9.90 3.84 19.07
N ILE A 353 -9.16 4.00 20.15
CA ILE A 353 -7.94 3.22 20.43
C ILE A 353 -8.26 2.18 21.51
N TYR A 354 -8.07 0.90 21.19
CA TYR A 354 -8.28 -0.21 22.11
C TYR A 354 -6.94 -0.77 22.59
N LEU A 355 -6.65 -0.62 23.88
CA LEU A 355 -5.44 -1.13 24.52
C LEU A 355 -5.72 -2.52 25.12
N ASN A 356 -5.29 -3.59 24.43
CA ASN A 356 -5.50 -4.97 24.88
C ASN A 356 -4.30 -5.49 25.69
N GLY A 357 -4.04 -4.89 26.85
CA GLY A 357 -2.79 -5.09 27.59
C GLY A 357 -1.58 -4.47 26.88
N ALA A 358 -1.82 -3.32 26.24
CA ALA A 358 -0.85 -2.60 25.41
C ALA A 358 -0.42 -1.30 26.09
N ASN A 359 0.60 -0.67 25.53
CA ASN A 359 1.19 0.53 26.09
C ASN A 359 0.98 1.72 25.14
N LEU A 360 0.65 2.88 25.72
CA LEU A 360 0.70 4.18 25.06
C LEU A 360 1.89 4.94 25.64
N TYR A 361 2.84 5.29 24.78
CA TYR A 361 3.97 6.15 25.11
C TYR A 361 3.79 7.53 24.48
N THR A 362 4.15 8.59 25.20
CA THR A 362 4.29 9.93 24.64
C THR A 362 5.59 10.59 25.10
N ALA A 363 6.22 11.35 24.19
CA ALA A 363 7.43 12.12 24.48
C ALA A 363 7.17 13.28 25.47
N TYR A 364 8.25 13.94 25.91
CA TYR A 364 8.17 15.06 26.86
C TYR A 364 7.36 16.27 26.37
N THR A 365 7.04 16.32 25.08
CA THR A 365 6.14 17.33 24.49
C THR A 365 4.67 17.09 24.86
N GLY A 366 4.32 15.90 25.32
CA GLY A 366 2.98 15.51 25.71
C GLY A 366 2.08 15.11 24.55
N LEU A 367 0.83 14.77 24.89
CA LEU A 367 -0.21 14.37 23.96
C LEU A 367 -1.56 14.98 24.39
N ASN A 368 -2.20 15.68 23.46
CA ASN A 368 -3.54 16.23 23.58
C ASN A 368 -4.53 15.34 22.82
N LEU A 369 -5.46 14.73 23.55
CA LEU A 369 -6.54 13.92 23.00
C LEU A 369 -7.86 14.67 23.14
N LEU A 370 -8.52 14.91 22.01
CA LEU A 370 -9.76 15.66 21.87
C LEU A 370 -10.67 14.90 20.91
N GLY A 371 -11.90 14.62 21.32
CA GLY A 371 -12.84 13.79 20.54
C GLY A 371 -12.37 12.34 20.42
N GLY A 372 -13.33 11.41 20.34
CA GLY A 372 -13.04 9.98 20.30
C GLY A 372 -12.78 9.39 21.69
N ARG A 373 -12.17 8.20 21.71
CA ARG A 373 -12.01 7.43 22.96
C ARG A 373 -10.82 6.48 23.02
N ILE A 374 -10.36 6.22 24.25
CA ILE A 374 -9.49 5.08 24.60
C ILE A 374 -10.27 4.07 25.43
N ILE A 375 -10.16 2.79 25.07
CA ILE A 375 -10.64 1.66 25.84
C ILE A 375 -9.44 0.88 26.39
N ALA A 376 -9.33 0.78 27.71
CA ALA A 376 -8.32 -0.01 28.39
C ALA A 376 -8.88 -1.38 28.79
N ASP A 377 -8.24 -2.43 28.26
CA ASP A 377 -8.45 -3.83 28.60
C ASP A 377 -7.17 -4.43 29.21
N LYS A 378 -7.32 -5.51 29.97
CA LYS A 378 -6.25 -6.18 30.73
C LYS A 378 -5.41 -5.16 31.52
N ASN A 379 -4.10 -5.38 31.61
CA ASN A 379 -3.18 -4.42 32.22
C ASN A 379 -2.54 -3.58 31.11
N SER A 380 -3.08 -2.39 30.89
CA SER A 380 -2.57 -1.44 29.89
C SER A 380 -1.83 -0.31 30.59
N GLU A 381 -0.80 0.22 29.93
CA GLU A 381 0.12 1.19 30.54
C GLU A 381 0.20 2.49 29.73
N ILE A 382 0.27 3.61 30.45
CA ILE A 382 0.58 4.93 29.92
C ILE A 382 1.97 5.32 30.43
N LEU A 383 2.88 5.57 29.50
CA LEU A 383 4.23 6.03 29.77
C LEU A 383 4.41 7.42 29.15
N ILE A 384 4.65 8.40 29.98
CA ILE A 384 4.91 9.77 29.54
C ILE A 384 6.36 10.07 29.89
N GLU A 385 7.17 10.37 28.87
CA GLU A 385 8.52 10.86 29.11
C GLU A 385 8.44 12.18 29.86
N SER A 386 9.11 12.27 30.99
CA SER A 386 9.18 13.51 31.76
C SER A 386 10.56 14.12 31.65
N ARG A 387 10.63 15.42 31.36
CA ARG A 387 11.88 16.17 31.45
C ARG A 387 11.71 17.36 32.38
N ASP A 388 12.54 17.38 33.41
CA ASP A 388 12.68 18.55 34.26
C ASP A 388 13.33 19.66 33.47
N TRP A 389 12.71 20.84 33.47
CA TRP A 389 13.31 22.02 32.91
C TRP A 389 13.35 23.15 33.94
N VAL A 390 14.39 23.95 33.81
CA VAL A 390 14.64 25.14 34.61
C VAL A 390 14.70 26.31 33.65
N HIS A 391 13.73 27.21 33.75
CA HIS A 391 13.76 28.48 33.03
C HIS A 391 14.21 29.58 33.99
N ALA A 392 15.38 30.16 33.71
CA ALA A 392 15.89 31.30 34.44
C ALA A 392 15.46 32.59 33.74
N THR A 393 14.55 33.34 34.34
CA THR A 393 14.15 34.67 33.86
C THR A 393 14.98 35.72 34.59
N VAL A 394 15.62 36.63 33.86
CA VAL A 394 16.30 37.76 34.48
C VAL A 394 15.25 38.74 35.02
N THR A 395 15.13 38.83 36.33
CA THR A 395 14.15 39.71 36.99
C THR A 395 14.72 41.08 37.32
N GLY A 396 16.02 41.25 37.24
CA GLY A 396 16.67 42.56 37.35
C GLY A 396 18.16 42.49 37.03
N THR A 397 18.70 43.61 36.58
CA THR A 397 20.15 43.81 36.41
C THR A 397 20.55 45.09 37.11
N TYR A 398 21.67 45.08 37.83
CA TYR A 398 22.27 46.30 38.34
C TYR A 398 23.77 46.34 38.05
N LEU A 399 24.31 47.57 37.98
CA LEU A 399 25.71 47.84 37.72
C LEU A 399 26.36 48.33 39.02
N ASP A 400 27.47 47.72 39.38
CA ASP A 400 28.31 48.16 40.49
C ASP A 400 29.79 48.07 40.09
N GLU A 401 30.53 49.16 40.27
CA GLU A 401 31.95 49.32 39.86
C GLU A 401 32.29 48.85 38.43
N GLY A 402 31.34 48.93 37.49
CA GLY A 402 31.52 48.51 36.09
C GLY A 402 31.29 47.01 35.84
N ILE A 403 30.84 46.26 36.84
CA ILE A 403 30.42 44.85 36.72
C ILE A 403 28.88 44.80 36.73
N THR A 404 28.30 44.08 35.75
CA THR A 404 26.86 43.84 35.69
C THR A 404 26.50 42.60 36.48
N TYR A 405 25.62 42.75 37.46
CA TYR A 405 25.01 41.65 38.21
C TYR A 405 23.58 41.43 37.73
N SER A 406 23.21 40.17 37.46
CA SER A 406 21.86 39.78 37.04
C SER A 406 21.22 38.91 38.11
N TYR A 407 19.98 39.25 38.48
CA TYR A 407 19.12 38.40 39.31
C TYR A 407 18.30 37.49 38.41
N TYR A 408 18.28 36.21 38.76
CA TYR A 408 17.50 35.20 38.07
C TYR A 408 16.39 34.72 38.99
N ASP A 409 15.17 34.70 38.46
CA ASP A 409 14.09 33.91 39.02
C ASP A 409 14.03 32.58 38.25
N TYR A 410 13.87 31.48 38.98
CA TYR A 410 13.93 30.14 38.41
C TYR A 410 12.52 29.55 38.44
N THR A 411 11.93 29.38 37.26
CA THR A 411 10.71 28.59 37.10
C THR A 411 11.11 27.15 36.82
N TYR A 412 10.71 26.25 37.71
CA TYR A 412 10.85 24.81 37.52
C TYR A 412 9.58 24.26 36.91
N GLY A 413 9.69 23.48 35.85
CA GLY A 413 8.56 22.78 35.25
C GLY A 413 8.87 21.31 35.03
N HIS A 414 7.86 20.47 35.17
CA HIS A 414 7.85 19.13 34.59
C HIS A 414 7.24 19.23 33.19
N SER A 415 7.94 18.70 32.19
CA SER A 415 7.38 18.47 30.87
C SER A 415 6.95 17.01 30.74
N GLY A 416 6.01 16.73 29.84
CA GLY A 416 5.39 15.42 29.68
C GLY A 416 4.03 15.33 30.36
N TYR A 417 2.98 15.30 29.56
CA TYR A 417 1.60 15.15 30.03
C TYR A 417 0.75 14.37 29.03
N LEU A 418 -0.31 13.73 29.51
CA LEU A 418 -1.45 13.31 28.71
C LEU A 418 -2.63 14.20 29.07
N ASN A 419 -3.15 14.96 28.11
CA ASN A 419 -4.31 15.82 28.30
C ASN A 419 -5.52 15.20 27.62
N ILE A 420 -6.61 15.02 28.37
CA ILE A 420 -7.89 14.53 27.87
C ILE A 420 -8.95 15.61 28.02
N GLY A 421 -9.48 16.05 26.87
CA GLY A 421 -10.41 17.18 26.77
C GLY A 421 -9.75 18.56 26.82
N ASN A 422 -10.59 19.60 26.73
CA ASN A 422 -10.15 21.00 26.72
C ASN A 422 -11.04 21.95 27.55
N ASN A 423 -11.82 21.45 28.51
CA ASN A 423 -12.86 22.17 29.25
C ASN A 423 -14.07 22.59 28.40
N SER A 424 -14.30 21.93 27.26
CA SER A 424 -15.52 22.02 26.46
C SER A 424 -16.08 20.62 26.26
N GLU A 425 -17.39 20.46 26.49
CA GLU A 425 -18.09 19.18 26.33
C GLU A 425 -18.01 18.64 24.88
N GLU A 426 -18.01 19.53 23.88
CA GLU A 426 -17.85 19.16 22.46
C GLU A 426 -16.48 18.57 22.10
N SER A 427 -15.50 18.69 22.98
CA SER A 427 -14.13 18.18 22.76
C SER A 427 -13.72 17.21 23.85
N ASP A 428 -14.68 16.69 24.61
CA ASP A 428 -14.42 15.65 25.57
C ASP A 428 -13.82 14.42 24.89
N PHE A 429 -12.96 13.74 25.61
CA PHE A 429 -12.31 12.51 25.16
C PHE A 429 -12.73 11.37 26.07
N GLU A 430 -13.42 10.34 25.56
CA GLU A 430 -13.89 9.27 26.45
C GLU A 430 -12.73 8.35 26.88
N LEU A 431 -12.69 8.02 28.17
CA LEU A 431 -11.78 7.04 28.73
C LEU A 431 -12.57 5.91 29.38
N GLU A 432 -12.45 4.70 28.85
CA GLU A 432 -13.13 3.51 29.35
C GLU A 432 -12.13 2.50 29.93
N ILE A 433 -12.43 1.95 31.11
CA ILE A 433 -11.67 0.85 31.72
C ILE A 433 -12.61 -0.34 31.87
N LEU A 434 -12.34 -1.41 31.12
CA LEU A 434 -13.19 -2.59 31.09
C LEU A 434 -13.22 -3.34 32.43
N SER A 435 -14.17 -4.26 32.55
CA SER A 435 -14.38 -5.06 33.75
C SER A 435 -13.13 -5.87 34.12
N GLY A 436 -12.55 -5.60 35.28
CA GLY A 436 -11.33 -6.27 35.75
C GLY A 436 -10.02 -5.80 35.09
N ALA A 437 -10.08 -4.81 34.20
CA ALA A 437 -8.92 -4.20 33.58
C ALA A 437 -8.28 -3.14 34.48
N GLN A 438 -7.04 -2.80 34.17
CA GLN A 438 -6.25 -1.75 34.82
C GLN A 438 -5.62 -0.85 33.78
N LEU A 439 -5.76 0.45 33.97
CA LEU A 439 -4.99 1.46 33.25
C LEU A 439 -3.98 2.07 34.22
N ASN A 440 -2.70 1.84 33.95
CA ASN A 440 -1.61 2.25 34.83
C ASN A 440 -0.85 3.42 34.22
N PHE A 441 -0.85 4.56 34.88
CA PHE A 441 0.10 5.65 34.62
C PHE A 441 1.41 5.31 35.30
N VAL A 442 2.41 4.95 34.50
CA VAL A 442 3.73 4.51 34.96
C VAL A 442 4.66 5.70 35.18
N THR A 443 4.61 6.69 34.27
CA THR A 443 5.37 7.94 34.33
C THR A 443 4.54 9.13 33.86
N GLY A 444 4.92 10.35 34.31
CA GLY A 444 4.30 11.63 33.97
C GLY A 444 2.88 11.83 34.50
N ASP A 445 2.17 12.80 33.93
CA ASP A 445 0.94 13.35 34.51
C ASP A 445 -0.27 13.24 33.58
N LEU A 446 -1.43 12.88 34.15
CA LEU A 446 -2.74 12.94 33.50
C LEU A 446 -3.43 14.27 33.83
N TYR A 447 -3.75 15.05 32.81
CA TYR A 447 -4.54 16.27 32.91
C TYR A 447 -5.97 15.99 32.46
N TYR A 448 -6.90 15.95 33.42
CA TYR A 448 -8.31 15.68 33.16
C TYR A 448 -9.09 16.99 32.96
N LYS A 449 -9.59 17.22 31.74
CA LYS A 449 -10.32 18.43 31.35
C LYS A 449 -11.67 18.16 30.69
N ASN A 450 -12.17 16.94 30.73
CA ASN A 450 -13.50 16.62 30.22
C ASN A 450 -14.60 17.22 31.10
N VAL A 451 -15.64 17.78 30.48
CA VAL A 451 -16.77 18.42 31.18
C VAL A 451 -17.92 17.43 31.42
N GLY A 452 -18.18 16.58 30.44
CA GLY A 452 -19.23 15.58 30.42
C GLY A 452 -19.03 14.52 31.49
N ALA A 453 -20.10 14.20 32.21
CA ALA A 453 -20.08 13.21 33.28
C ALA A 453 -19.90 11.77 32.78
N GLN A 454 -20.06 11.52 31.48
CA GLN A 454 -19.91 10.20 30.85
C GLN A 454 -18.54 9.98 30.21
N SER A 455 -17.67 10.98 30.20
CA SER A 455 -16.38 10.95 29.50
C SER A 455 -15.32 10.10 30.23
N PHE A 456 -15.61 9.61 31.43
CA PHE A 456 -14.86 8.56 32.10
C PHE A 456 -15.80 7.44 32.51
N LYS A 457 -15.49 6.19 32.13
CA LYS A 457 -16.30 5.01 32.44
C LYS A 457 -15.44 3.89 33.01
N ALA A 458 -15.70 3.52 34.26
CA ALA A 458 -15.20 2.29 34.85
C ALA A 458 -16.33 1.27 34.91
N PHE A 459 -16.18 0.10 34.28
CA PHE A 459 -17.31 -0.82 34.10
C PHE A 459 -17.75 -1.54 35.38
N ASN A 460 -16.82 -1.83 36.29
CA ASN A 460 -17.15 -2.45 37.57
C ASN A 460 -16.16 -2.07 38.68
N GLU A 461 -16.36 -2.58 39.89
CA GLU A 461 -15.49 -2.33 41.06
C GLU A 461 -14.04 -2.84 40.92
N PHE A 462 -13.76 -3.64 39.89
CA PHE A 462 -12.44 -4.15 39.56
C PHE A 462 -11.73 -3.34 38.47
N SER A 463 -12.46 -2.49 37.73
CA SER A 463 -11.88 -1.50 36.81
C SER A 463 -11.04 -0.51 37.61
N THR A 464 -9.74 -0.47 37.31
CA THR A 464 -8.74 0.25 38.13
C THR A 464 -8.00 1.29 37.31
N LEU A 465 -7.98 2.53 37.80
CA LEU A 465 -7.05 3.56 37.35
C LEU A 465 -5.92 3.68 38.39
N SER A 466 -4.66 3.43 37.98
CA SER A 466 -3.52 3.44 38.90
C SER A 466 -2.49 4.50 38.52
N PHE A 467 -1.92 5.15 39.52
CA PHE A 467 -0.83 6.13 39.40
C PHE A 467 0.40 5.61 40.14
N PHE A 468 1.51 5.38 39.43
CA PHE A 468 2.75 4.88 40.01
C PHE A 468 3.57 6.02 40.66
N ALA A 469 4.64 5.67 41.36
CA ALA A 469 5.48 6.65 42.05
C ALA A 469 6.00 7.73 41.09
N GLY A 470 5.80 9.01 41.45
CA GLY A 470 6.22 10.15 40.63
C GLY A 470 5.22 10.60 39.56
N THR A 471 4.12 9.87 39.36
CA THR A 471 3.03 10.26 38.45
C THR A 471 1.99 11.13 39.13
N GLY A 472 1.23 11.89 38.34
CA GLY A 472 0.23 12.84 38.85
C GLY A 472 -1.12 12.72 38.15
N LEU A 473 -2.19 12.94 38.93
CA LEU A 473 -3.51 13.27 38.41
C LEU A 473 -3.82 14.74 38.71
N ILE A 474 -4.05 15.54 37.67
CA ILE A 474 -4.40 16.95 37.77
C ILE A 474 -5.83 17.13 37.22
N LEU A 475 -6.74 17.57 38.08
CA LEU A 475 -8.15 17.80 37.73
C LEU A 475 -8.42 19.26 37.41
N TYR A 476 -8.87 19.53 36.19
CA TYR A 476 -9.49 20.81 35.81
C TYR A 476 -11.02 20.72 35.79
N GLN A 477 -11.56 19.52 35.83
CA GLN A 477 -12.98 19.22 35.93
C GLN A 477 -13.23 18.11 36.96
N ASP A 478 -14.48 17.96 37.37
CA ASP A 478 -14.87 16.89 38.27
C ASP A 478 -14.69 15.52 37.59
N LEU A 479 -14.11 14.56 38.31
CA LEU A 479 -13.89 13.20 37.81
C LEU A 479 -14.66 12.21 38.69
N THR A 480 -15.52 11.38 38.07
CA THR A 480 -16.24 10.31 38.78
C THR A 480 -15.71 8.95 38.35
N ILE A 481 -15.17 8.17 39.29
CA ILE A 481 -14.56 6.86 39.05
C ILE A 481 -15.53 5.69 39.33
N SER A 482 -16.65 5.93 40.02
CA SER A 482 -17.61 4.87 40.40
C SER A 482 -18.22 4.18 39.17
N PRO A 483 -18.42 2.84 39.17
CA PRO A 483 -18.19 1.87 40.26
C PRO A 483 -16.72 1.47 40.51
N GLY A 484 -15.78 1.85 39.63
CA GLY A 484 -14.38 1.48 39.73
C GLY A 484 -13.61 2.08 40.90
N LYS A 485 -12.29 1.91 40.87
CA LYS A 485 -11.38 2.40 41.90
C LYS A 485 -10.18 3.12 41.30
N ILE A 486 -9.62 4.02 42.10
CA ILE A 486 -8.37 4.71 41.81
C ILE A 486 -7.32 4.35 42.86
N VAL A 487 -6.08 4.13 42.41
CA VAL A 487 -4.95 3.76 43.27
C VAL A 487 -3.82 4.75 43.06
N PHE A 488 -3.40 5.41 44.15
CA PHE A 488 -2.25 6.28 44.19
C PHE A 488 -1.11 5.53 44.91
N ASN A 489 0.01 5.28 44.24
CA ASN A 489 1.17 4.69 44.88
C ASN A 489 1.98 5.76 45.63
N ARG A 490 2.94 5.30 46.46
CA ARG A 490 3.83 6.20 47.20
C ARG A 490 4.48 7.22 46.26
N SER A 491 4.40 8.49 46.64
CA SER A 491 4.95 9.63 45.87
C SER A 491 4.23 9.95 44.55
N SER A 492 3.03 9.41 44.29
CA SER A 492 2.15 9.98 43.26
C SER A 492 1.52 11.29 43.76
N ARG A 493 1.14 12.16 42.82
CA ARG A 493 0.53 13.47 43.07
C ARG A 493 -0.96 13.46 42.71
N PHE A 494 -1.75 14.16 43.52
CA PHE A 494 -3.12 14.49 43.17
C PHE A 494 -3.32 15.99 43.39
N GLU A 495 -3.74 16.67 42.33
CA GLU A 495 -3.99 18.10 42.32
C GLU A 495 -5.36 18.36 41.69
N ALA A 496 -6.11 19.32 42.23
CA ALA A 496 -7.38 19.73 41.69
C ALA A 496 -7.47 21.25 41.67
N GLN A 497 -7.95 21.81 40.56
CA GLN A 497 -8.28 23.22 40.45
C GLN A 497 -9.36 23.60 41.47
N GLU A 498 -9.44 24.89 41.81
CA GLU A 498 -10.37 25.38 42.83
C GLU A 498 -11.81 24.93 42.54
N GLY A 499 -12.42 24.27 43.53
CA GLY A 499 -13.80 23.76 43.44
C GLY A 499 -13.95 22.41 42.73
N LYS A 500 -12.89 21.85 42.13
CA LYS A 500 -12.95 20.56 41.43
C LYS A 500 -12.70 19.38 42.36
N LYS A 501 -13.39 18.27 42.10
CA LYS A 501 -13.43 17.11 42.99
C LYS A 501 -13.27 15.80 42.25
N LEU A 502 -12.67 14.85 42.97
CA LEU A 502 -12.64 13.45 42.60
C LEU A 502 -13.73 12.71 43.38
N PHE A 503 -14.68 12.10 42.66
CA PHE A 503 -15.75 11.29 43.21
C PHE A 503 -15.48 9.80 42.95
N GLY A 504 -15.72 8.93 43.92
CA GLY A 504 -15.42 7.51 43.79
C GLY A 504 -15.92 6.68 44.95
N SER A 505 -16.08 5.38 44.71
CA SER A 505 -16.54 4.41 45.70
C SER A 505 -15.40 3.86 46.56
N ARG A 506 -14.16 3.82 46.03
CA ARG A 506 -12.97 3.30 46.71
C ARG A 506 -11.70 4.07 46.32
N PHE A 507 -11.00 4.56 47.34
CA PHE A 507 -9.71 5.25 47.21
C PHE A 507 -8.64 4.47 47.97
N TYR A 508 -7.54 4.15 47.31
CA TYR A 508 -6.35 3.58 47.94
C TYR A 508 -5.19 4.55 47.73
N VAL A 509 -4.60 5.02 48.82
CA VAL A 509 -3.46 5.96 48.88
C VAL A 509 -2.31 5.31 49.63
#